data_AF-A0A1H5H2K0-F1
#
_entry.id   AF-A0A1H5H2K0-F1
#
_cell.length_a   1.000
_cell.length_b   1.000
_cell.length_c   1.000
_cell.angle_alpha   90.00
_cell.angle_beta   90.00
_cell.angle_gamma   90.00
#
_symmetry.space_group_name_H-M   'P 1'
#
loop_
_entity.id
_entity.type
_entity.pdbx_description
1 polymer ?
#
loop_
_entity_poly.entity_id
_entity_poly.type
_entity_poly.pdbx_seq_one_letter_code
_entity_poly.pdbx_strand_id
1 'polypeptide(L)'
;MYYRAKSESGDHIDDPSEDALLMLIEDLDDSDNTFVVIQPDDDDPARFTSVAVLDEGGYEVVRRDTTRREHDVIAETSIDRITRDLTIWMAARDFPGGPTQHTSNF
;
A
#
# COMPACT_ATOMS: atom_id res chain seq x y z
N MET A 1 -11.88 9.73 -3.94
CA MET A 1 -12.26 8.38 -3.42
C MET A 1 -11.58 8.22 -2.07
N TYR A 2 -12.23 7.64 -1.06
CA TYR A 2 -11.58 7.44 0.25
C TYR A 2 -10.81 6.12 0.25
N TYR A 3 -9.57 6.15 0.73
CA TYR A 3 -8.77 4.94 0.95
C TYR A 3 -8.89 4.54 2.42
N ARG A 4 -8.81 3.24 2.68
CA ARG A 4 -8.78 2.71 4.02
C ARG A 4 -7.56 1.83 4.17
N ALA A 5 -6.75 2.11 5.19
CA ALA A 5 -5.73 1.20 5.66
C ALA A 5 -6.35 0.29 6.71
N LYS A 6 -6.12 -1.02 6.61
CA LYS A 6 -6.57 -2.03 7.55
C LYS A 6 -5.40 -2.90 7.95
N SER A 7 -5.08 -2.94 9.23
CA SER A 7 -4.06 -3.83 9.78
C SER A 7 -4.61 -5.24 10.00
N GLU A 8 -3.73 -6.23 10.09
CA GLU A 8 -4.09 -7.61 10.41
C GLU A 8 -4.86 -7.70 11.74
N SER A 9 -4.42 -6.93 12.74
CA SER A 9 -5.05 -6.80 14.06
C SER A 9 -6.50 -6.28 14.00
N GLY A 10 -6.93 -5.74 12.86
CA GLY A 10 -8.28 -5.20 12.65
C GLY A 10 -8.40 -3.70 12.89
N ASP A 11 -7.29 -3.03 13.21
CA ASP A 11 -7.25 -1.57 13.24
C ASP A 11 -7.45 -1.04 11.81
N HIS A 12 -8.14 0.09 11.68
CA HIS A 12 -8.29 0.71 10.38
C HIS A 12 -8.35 2.23 10.49
N ILE A 13 -7.76 2.86 9.48
CA ILE A 13 -7.76 4.30 9.33
C ILE A 13 -8.41 4.62 7.99
N ASP A 14 -9.50 5.37 8.04
CA ASP A 14 -10.13 5.96 6.88
C ASP A 14 -9.35 7.23 6.49
N ASP A 15 -9.02 7.34 5.20
CA ASP A 15 -8.19 8.39 4.62
C ASP A 15 -6.83 8.57 5.32
N PRO A 16 -5.96 7.52 5.31
CA PRO A 16 -4.69 7.58 6.01
C PRO A 16 -3.72 8.55 5.33
N SER A 17 -3.24 9.54 6.09
CA SER A 17 -2.13 10.41 5.71
C SER A 17 -0.80 9.63 5.65
N GLU A 18 0.23 10.21 5.01
CA GLU A 18 1.59 9.64 4.99
C GLU A 18 2.12 9.32 6.40
N ASP A 19 1.98 10.24 7.36
CA ASP A 19 2.32 10.02 8.77
C ASP A 19 1.51 8.89 9.41
N ALA A 20 0.23 8.75 9.05
CA ALA A 20 -0.60 7.67 9.58
C ALA A 20 -0.17 6.31 9.03
N LEU A 21 0.21 6.24 7.76
CA LEU A 21 0.81 5.04 7.17
C LEU A 21 2.16 4.72 7.82
N LEU A 22 2.96 5.74 8.11
CA LEU A 22 4.25 5.57 8.79
C LEU A 22 4.04 4.93 10.16
N MET A 23 3.15 5.50 10.98
CA MET A 23 2.82 4.94 12.28
C MET A 23 2.28 3.50 12.19
N LEU A 24 1.43 3.20 11.20
CA LEU A 24 0.90 1.85 11.01
C LEU A 24 1.98 0.85 10.61
N ILE A 25 2.93 1.26 9.74
CA ILE A 25 4.02 0.39 9.29
C ILE A 25 5.08 0.23 10.39
N GLU A 26 5.34 1.28 11.17
CA GLU A 26 6.21 1.22 12.35
C GLU A 26 5.65 0.33 13.46
N ASP A 27 4.33 0.20 13.55
CA ASP A 27 3.64 -0.70 14.48
C ASP A 27 3.63 -2.16 14.00
N LEU A 28 4.06 -2.45 12.76
CA LEU A 28 4.13 -3.82 12.27
C LEU A 28 5.24 -4.61 12.98
N ASP A 29 4.93 -5.86 13.31
CA ASP A 29 5.83 -6.79 13.99
C ASP A 29 5.61 -8.22 13.48
N ASP A 30 6.60 -9.10 13.64
CA ASP A 30 6.52 -10.49 13.22
C ASP A 30 5.52 -11.35 14.03
N SER A 31 4.92 -10.79 15.08
CA SER A 31 4.01 -11.50 16.00
C SER A 31 2.51 -11.26 15.73
N ASP A 32 1.99 -10.06 16.04
CA ASP A 32 0.54 -9.78 16.10
C ASP A 32 0.04 -8.91 14.94
N ASN A 33 0.92 -8.09 14.36
CA ASN A 33 0.56 -7.11 13.33
C ASN A 33 1.53 -7.24 12.15
N THR A 34 1.46 -8.35 11.42
CA THR A 34 2.48 -8.70 10.43
C THR A 34 2.29 -7.94 9.12
N PHE A 35 1.06 -7.52 8.81
CA PHE A 35 0.79 -6.76 7.59
C PHE A 35 -0.35 -5.74 7.71
N VAL A 36 -0.32 -4.75 6.81
CA VAL A 36 -1.38 -3.76 6.59
C VAL A 36 -1.81 -3.77 5.13
N VAL A 37 -3.12 -3.67 4.88
CA VAL A 37 -3.71 -3.60 3.54
C VAL A 37 -4.35 -2.24 3.36
N ILE A 38 -3.98 -1.54 2.30
CA ILE A 38 -4.53 -0.25 1.89
C ILE A 38 -5.30 -0.45 0.58
N GLN A 39 -6.59 -0.13 0.61
CA GLN A 39 -7.49 -0.28 -0.53
C GLN A 39 -8.51 0.85 -0.53
N PRO A 40 -9.08 1.21 -1.70
CA PRO A 40 -10.23 2.11 -1.72
C PRO A 40 -11.39 1.50 -0.92
N ASP A 41 -12.18 2.34 -0.26
CA ASP A 41 -13.41 1.96 0.45
C ASP A 41 -14.54 1.68 -0.57
N ASP A 42 -14.31 0.68 -1.42
CA ASP A 42 -15.25 0.18 -2.42
C ASP A 42 -15.62 -1.28 -2.06
N ASP A 43 -16.78 -1.75 -2.52
CA ASP A 43 -17.27 -3.09 -2.20
C ASP A 43 -16.41 -4.18 -2.90
N ASP A 44 -15.94 -3.89 -4.12
CA ASP A 44 -14.97 -4.72 -4.85
C ASP A 44 -13.79 -3.83 -5.30
N PRO A 45 -12.80 -3.61 -4.43
CA PRO A 45 -11.69 -2.73 -4.74
C PRO A 45 -10.85 -3.36 -5.85
N ALA A 46 -10.97 -2.81 -7.05
CA ALA A 46 -10.22 -3.28 -8.21
C ALA A 46 -8.70 -3.05 -8.10
N ARG A 47 -8.23 -2.44 -7.01
CA ARG A 47 -6.83 -2.23 -6.70
C ARG A 47 -6.63 -2.29 -5.19
N PHE A 48 -5.52 -2.86 -4.76
CA PHE A 48 -5.10 -2.79 -3.37
C PHE A 48 -3.58 -2.78 -3.31
N THR A 49 -3.05 -2.31 -2.20
CA THR A 49 -1.65 -2.45 -1.85
C THR A 49 -1.55 -2.99 -0.44
N SER A 50 -0.60 -3.86 -0.18
CA SER A 50 -0.33 -4.35 1.17
C SER A 50 1.14 -4.22 1.50
N VAL A 51 1.43 -3.99 2.77
CA VAL A 51 2.79 -3.97 3.31
C VAL A 51 2.86 -5.06 4.37
N ALA A 52 3.83 -5.96 4.27
CA ALA A 52 4.08 -7.01 5.26
C ALA A 52 5.51 -6.91 5.77
N VAL A 53 5.73 -7.23 7.04
CA VAL A 53 7.09 -7.35 7.59
C VAL A 53 7.75 -8.63 7.06
N LEU A 54 9.03 -8.53 6.72
CA LEU A 54 9.89 -9.65 6.33
C LEU A 54 10.75 -10.06 7.53
N ASP A 55 10.88 -11.37 7.75
CA ASP A 55 11.70 -12.00 8.81
C ASP A 55 13.16 -11.50 8.81
N GLU A 56 13.67 -11.04 7.67
CA GLU A 56 15.03 -10.52 7.48
C GLU A 56 15.18 -9.02 7.89
N GLY A 57 14.17 -8.42 8.50
CA GLY A 57 14.19 -7.03 8.98
C GLY A 57 13.86 -5.98 7.92
N GLY A 58 13.07 -6.35 6.92
CA GLY A 58 12.58 -5.46 5.86
C GLY A 58 11.07 -5.50 5.74
N TYR A 59 10.54 -4.91 4.67
CA TYR A 59 9.13 -4.94 4.36
C TYR A 59 8.89 -5.36 2.91
N GLU A 60 7.84 -6.11 2.68
CA GLU A 60 7.35 -6.45 1.35
C GLU A 60 6.12 -5.61 1.03
N VAL A 61 6.17 -4.87 -0.06
CA VAL A 61 5.07 -4.06 -0.58
C VAL A 61 4.50 -4.76 -1.81
N VAL A 62 3.27 -5.25 -1.69
CA VAL A 62 2.52 -5.88 -2.79
C VAL A 62 1.51 -4.89 -3.33
N ARG A 63 1.57 -4.56 -4.61
CA ARG A 63 0.62 -3.69 -5.31
C ARG A 63 -0.12 -4.51 -6.35
N ARG A 64 -1.44 -4.59 -6.22
CA ARG A 64 -2.28 -5.31 -7.17
C ARG A 64 -3.31 -4.40 -7.80
N ASP A 65 -3.45 -4.57 -9.11
CA ASP A 65 -4.41 -3.87 -9.92
C ASP A 65 -5.17 -4.86 -10.81
N THR A 66 -6.42 -5.16 -10.46
CA THR A 66 -7.26 -6.08 -11.22
C THR A 66 -7.77 -5.43 -12.52
N THR A 67 -7.88 -4.10 -12.58
CA THR A 67 -8.29 -3.39 -13.80
C THR A 67 -7.29 -3.56 -14.94
N ARG A 68 -5.99 -3.61 -14.62
CA ARG A 68 -4.90 -3.83 -15.58
C ARG A 68 -4.27 -5.21 -15.52
N ARG A 69 -4.72 -6.06 -14.57
CA ARG A 69 -4.11 -7.36 -14.24
C ARG A 69 -2.62 -7.22 -13.92
N GLU A 70 -2.26 -6.12 -13.25
CA GLU A 70 -0.90 -5.88 -12.79
C GLU A 70 -0.74 -6.39 -11.35
N HIS A 71 0.39 -7.01 -11.08
CA HIS A 71 0.79 -7.47 -9.77
C HIS A 71 2.29 -7.22 -9.63
N ASP A 72 2.64 -6.35 -8.70
CA ASP A 72 4.00 -5.91 -8.47
C ASP A 72 4.34 -6.12 -6.99
N VAL A 73 5.54 -6.66 -6.73
CA VAL A 73 6.02 -6.95 -5.39
C VAL A 73 7.41 -6.35 -5.25
N ILE A 74 7.58 -5.50 -4.24
CA ILE A 74 8.84 -4.81 -3.96
C ILE A 74 9.24 -5.08 -2.52
N ALA A 75 10.47 -5.53 -2.33
CA ALA A 75 11.09 -5.56 -1.01
C ALA A 75 11.79 -4.21 -0.76
N GLU A 76 11.47 -3.56 0.36
CA GLU A 76 12.04 -2.29 0.77
C GLU A 76 12.32 -2.30 2.27
N THR A 77 13.42 -1.70 2.70
CA THR A 77 13.81 -1.66 4.13
C THR A 77 13.52 -0.32 4.78
N SER A 78 13.15 0.69 3.99
CA SER A 78 12.93 2.05 4.47
C SER A 78 11.43 2.36 4.51
N ILE A 79 10.87 2.44 5.71
CA ILE A 79 9.46 2.77 5.97
C ILE A 79 9.09 4.09 5.32
N ASP A 80 9.93 5.11 5.45
CA ASP A 80 9.76 6.45 4.85
C ASP A 80 9.60 6.40 3.32
N ARG A 81 10.33 5.49 2.66
CA ARG A 81 10.22 5.30 1.21
C ARG A 81 8.93 4.56 0.84
N ILE A 82 8.53 3.58 1.65
CA ILE A 82 7.30 2.81 1.47
C ILE A 82 6.09 3.73 1.61
N THR A 83 5.99 4.49 2.71
CA THR A 83 4.86 5.41 2.96
C THR A 83 4.73 6.46 1.88
N ARG A 84 5.85 7.03 1.42
CA ARG A 84 5.85 7.99 0.31
C ARG A 84 5.43 7.34 -1.00
N ASP A 85 5.92 6.14 -1.32
CA ASP A 85 5.51 5.42 -2.54
C ASP A 85 4.02 5.08 -2.52
N LEU A 86 3.51 4.61 -1.38
CA LEU A 86 2.08 4.34 -1.16
C LEU A 86 1.23 5.61 -1.33
N THR A 87 1.66 6.72 -0.73
CA THR A 87 0.97 8.01 -0.84
C THR A 87 0.92 8.47 -2.29
N ILE A 88 2.02 8.34 -3.03
CA ILE A 88 2.06 8.63 -4.47
C ILE A 88 1.15 7.66 -5.24
N TRP A 89 1.15 6.36 -4.92
CA TRP A 89 0.32 5.36 -5.59
C TRP A 89 -1.19 5.59 -5.37
N MET A 90 -1.58 6.06 -4.19
CA MET A 90 -2.94 6.49 -3.88
C MET A 90 -3.29 7.78 -4.64
N ALA A 91 -2.44 8.81 -4.53
CA ALA A 91 -2.68 10.14 -5.12
C ALA A 91 -2.64 10.15 -6.65
N ALA A 92 -1.75 9.38 -7.28
CA ALA A 92 -1.64 9.26 -8.73
C ALA A 92 -2.94 8.74 -9.39
N ARG A 93 -3.88 8.22 -8.59
CA ARG A 93 -5.14 7.66 -9.07
C ARG A 93 -6.39 8.42 -8.62
N ASP A 94 -6.28 9.29 -7.61
CA ASP A 94 -7.37 10.22 -7.27
C ASP A 94 -7.58 11.26 -8.40
N PHE A 95 -6.68 11.30 -9.39
CA PHE A 95 -6.91 11.94 -10.68
C PHE A 95 -7.69 11.02 -11.64
N PRO A 96 -8.99 11.27 -11.90
CA PRO A 96 -9.67 10.68 -13.05
C PRO A 96 -9.16 11.37 -14.33
N GLY A 97 -7.95 11.03 -14.82
CA GLY A 97 -7.46 11.60 -16.07
C GLY A 97 -5.96 11.55 -16.41
N GLY A 98 -5.11 10.75 -15.76
CA GLY A 98 -3.68 10.66 -16.11
C GLY A 98 -3.37 9.52 -17.08
N PRO A 99 -2.74 9.76 -18.25
CA PRO A 99 -2.41 8.70 -19.21
C PRO A 99 -1.40 7.72 -18.61
N THR A 100 -1.68 6.43 -18.80
CA THR A 100 -0.75 5.30 -18.67
C THR A 100 0.59 5.62 -19.30
N GLN A 101 1.60 5.98 -18.50
CA GLN A 101 2.99 5.82 -18.93
C GLN A 101 3.44 4.42 -18.53
N HIS A 102 3.09 3.51 -19.43
CA HIS A 102 3.71 2.22 -19.56
C HIS A 102 5.14 2.49 -20.05
N THR A 103 6.10 2.52 -19.13
CA THR A 103 7.52 2.47 -19.49
C THR A 103 8.12 1.25 -18.83
N SER A 104 7.74 0.09 -19.35
CA SER A 104 8.63 -1.06 -19.37
C SER A 104 9.86 -0.65 -20.16
N ASN A 105 11.04 -0.70 -19.58
CA ASN A 105 12.24 -0.85 -20.38
C ASN A 105 13.27 -1.71 -19.63
N PHE A 106 13.59 -2.82 -20.29
CA PHE A 106 14.63 -3.79 -20.02
C PHE A 106 16.03 -3.16 -19.96
#